data_AF-A0A9Q4HT34-F1
#
_entry.id   AF-A0A9Q4HT34-F1
#
_cell.length_a   1.000
_cell.length_b   1.000
_cell.length_c   1.000
_cell.angle_alpha   90.00
_cell.angle_beta   90.00
_cell.angle_gamma   90.00
#
_symmetry.space_group_name_H-M   'P 1'
#
loop_
_entity.id
_entity.type
_entity.pdbx_description
1 polymer ?
#
loop_
_entity_poly.entity_id
_entity_poly.type
_entity_poly.pdbx_seq_one_letter_code
_entity_poly.pdbx_strand_id
1 'polypeptide(L)'
;MNILQYSYKKRGKIEFVFEGWPHSKVTMAPIKGYYFVRFIKWSSLDPIVTRNDLEKMEWAANQYFGTAPFYRKRKAFETPSSRK
;
A
#
# COMPACT_ATOMS: atom_id res chain seq x y z
N MET A 1 2.20 10.87 -1.27
CA MET A 1 3.31 9.97 -1.65
C MET A 1 3.21 9.75 -3.14
N ASN A 2 4.26 10.00 -3.90
CA ASN A 2 4.25 9.82 -5.35
C ASN A 2 4.75 8.44 -5.75
N ILE A 3 4.13 7.85 -6.77
CA ILE A 3 4.55 6.58 -7.37
C ILE A 3 5.51 6.92 -8.51
N LEU A 4 6.75 6.44 -8.42
CA LEU A 4 7.76 6.63 -9.47
C LEU A 4 7.58 5.61 -10.59
N GLN A 5 7.34 4.36 -10.22
CA GLN A 5 7.15 3.27 -11.18
C GLN A 5 6.23 2.20 -10.59
N TYR A 6 5.53 1.48 -11.45
CA TYR A 6 4.86 0.25 -11.07
C TYR A 6 4.98 -0.83 -12.15
N SER A 7 4.85 -2.09 -11.76
CA SER A 7 4.81 -3.23 -12.68
C SER A 7 3.85 -4.30 -12.18
N TYR A 8 3.12 -4.91 -13.11
CA TYR A 8 2.23 -6.03 -12.80
C TYR A 8 3.03 -7.32 -12.57
N LYS A 9 2.58 -8.11 -11.60
CA LYS A 9 3.13 -9.43 -11.28
C LYS A 9 2.02 -10.48 -11.33
N LYS A 10 2.40 -11.75 -11.20
CA LYS A 10 1.44 -12.87 -11.20
C LYS A 10 0.41 -12.74 -10.07
N ARG A 11 -0.81 -13.23 -10.33
CA ARG A 11 -1.94 -13.27 -9.38
C ARG A 11 -2.41 -11.88 -8.91
N GLY A 12 -2.43 -10.91 -9.81
CA GLY A 12 -2.94 -9.55 -9.54
C GLY A 12 -2.09 -8.74 -8.57
N LYS A 13 -0.88 -9.20 -8.23
CA LYS A 13 0.06 -8.41 -7.42
C LYS A 13 0.66 -7.31 -8.27
N ILE A 14 0.95 -6.18 -7.64
CA ILE A 14 1.60 -5.04 -8.29
C ILE A 14 2.81 -4.67 -7.45
N GLU A 15 3.93 -4.45 -8.12
CA GLU A 15 5.17 -3.98 -7.51
C GLU A 15 5.33 -2.49 -7.80
N PHE A 16 5.52 -1.68 -6.76
CA PHE A 16 5.69 -0.24 -6.83
C PHE A 16 7.08 0.18 -6.38
N VAL A 17 7.50 1.32 -6.91
CA VAL A 17 8.61 2.12 -6.43
C VAL A 17 8.06 3.50 -6.08
N PHE A 18 8.33 3.97 -4.86
CA PHE A 18 7.80 5.22 -4.33
C PHE A 18 8.90 6.27 -4.18
N GLU A 19 8.49 7.52 -4.24
CA GLU A 19 9.36 8.65 -3.88
C GLU A 19 9.81 8.53 -2.42
N GLY A 20 11.12 8.63 -2.17
CA GLY A 20 11.75 8.36 -0.87
C GLY A 20 12.26 6.93 -0.68
N TRP A 21 11.79 5.98 -1.51
CA TRP A 21 12.28 4.59 -1.53
C TRP A 21 12.56 4.10 -2.96
N PRO A 22 13.49 4.74 -3.69
CA PRO A 22 13.80 4.37 -5.07
C PRO A 22 14.44 2.98 -5.20
N HIS A 23 15.12 2.50 -4.15
CA HIS A 23 15.82 1.21 -4.17
C HIS A 23 14.98 0.05 -3.60
N SER A 24 13.90 0.37 -2.88
CA SER A 24 13.03 -0.61 -2.23
C SER A 24 11.77 -0.87 -3.05
N LYS A 25 11.52 -2.15 -3.33
CA LYS A 25 10.35 -2.57 -4.11
C LYS A 25 9.22 -2.95 -3.19
N VAL A 26 8.09 -2.27 -3.31
CA VAL A 26 6.90 -2.49 -2.49
C VAL A 26 5.94 -3.38 -3.26
N THR A 27 5.76 -4.62 -2.80
CA THR A 27 4.79 -5.54 -3.42
C THR A 27 3.45 -5.43 -2.72
N MET A 28 2.43 -5.07 -3.49
CA MET A 28 1.05 -5.00 -3.03
C MET A 28 0.23 -6.15 -3.59
N ALA A 29 -0.73 -6.61 -2.80
CA ALA A 29 -1.67 -7.65 -3.19
C ALA A 29 -3.11 -7.15 -3.04
N PRO A 30 -4.02 -7.60 -3.91
CA PRO A 30 -5.42 -7.27 -3.80
C PRO A 30 -6.03 -8.01 -2.61
N ILE A 31 -6.81 -7.29 -1.80
CA ILE A 31 -7.59 -7.80 -0.67
C ILE A 31 -8.95 -7.11 -0.70
N LYS A 32 -10.03 -7.88 -0.86
CA LYS A 32 -11.43 -7.40 -0.77
C LYS A 32 -11.69 -6.11 -1.58
N GLY A 33 -11.15 -6.02 -2.79
CA GLY A 33 -11.37 -4.89 -3.70
C GLY A 33 -10.44 -3.69 -3.53
N TYR A 34 -9.39 -3.79 -2.70
CA TYR A 34 -8.34 -2.77 -2.58
C TYR A 34 -6.95 -3.42 -2.55
N TYR A 35 -5.89 -2.63 -2.67
CA TYR A 35 -4.50 -3.08 -2.58
C TYR A 35 -3.92 -2.85 -1.19
N PHE A 36 -3.19 -3.83 -0.67
CA PHE A 36 -2.53 -3.76 0.63
C PHE A 36 -1.06 -4.13 0.50
N VAL A 37 -0.17 -3.55 1.32
CA VAL A 37 1.25 -3.89 1.28
C VAL A 37 1.45 -5.31 1.79
N ARG A 38 1.93 -6.21 0.92
CA ARG A 38 2.19 -7.60 1.29
C ARG A 38 3.58 -7.78 1.88
N PHE A 39 4.58 -7.20 1.24
CA PHE A 39 5.96 -7.15 1.72
C PHE A 39 6.73 -6.06 0.98
N ILE A 40 7.82 -5.61 1.60
CA ILE A 40 8.77 -4.67 1.00
C ILE A 40 10.10 -5.38 0.89
N LYS A 41 10.68 -5.40 -0.32
CA LYS A 41 12.09 -5.73 -0.50
C LYS A 41 12.88 -4.48 -0.18
N TRP A 42 13.09 -4.24 1.11
CA TRP A 42 13.77 -3.06 1.60
C TRP A 42 15.27 -3.12 1.30
N SER A 43 15.83 -1.99 0.88
CA SER A 43 17.26 -1.80 0.66
C SER A 43 17.82 -0.91 1.76
N SER A 44 19.03 -1.19 2.23
CA SER A 44 19.73 -0.35 3.21
C SER A 44 20.10 1.05 2.67
N LEU A 45 19.98 1.27 1.36
CA LEU A 45 20.15 2.57 0.72
C LEU A 45 18.95 3.51 0.94
N ASP A 46 17.82 2.96 1.37
CA ASP A 46 16.59 3.72 1.62
C ASP A 46 16.33 3.87 3.12
N PRO A 47 15.60 4.92 3.55
CA PRO A 47 15.22 5.09 4.94
C PRO A 47 14.36 3.93 5.44
N ILE A 48 14.38 3.74 6.77
CA ILE A 48 13.54 2.74 7.45
C ILE A 48 12.07 3.05 7.18
N VAL A 49 11.33 2.04 6.73
CA VAL A 49 9.90 2.18 6.45
C VAL A 49 9.13 2.15 7.77
N THR A 50 8.45 3.24 8.11
CA THR A 50 7.57 3.30 9.29
C THR A 50 6.16 2.82 8.96
N ARG A 51 5.35 2.55 9.98
CA ARG A 51 3.93 2.19 9.79
C ARG A 51 3.15 3.30 9.08
N ASN A 52 3.44 4.56 9.37
CA ASN A 52 2.80 5.70 8.71
C ASN A 52 3.15 5.74 7.21
N ASP A 53 4.37 5.35 6.85
CA ASP A 53 4.78 5.27 5.45
C ASP A 53 4.04 4.17 4.72
N LEU A 54 3.87 3.00 5.34
CA LEU A 54 3.03 1.92 4.80
C LEU A 54 1.62 2.40 4.49
N GLU A 55 0.98 3.11 5.42
CA GLU A 55 -0.38 3.63 5.22
C GLU A 55 -0.43 4.65 4.07
N LYS A 56 0.60 5.50 3.94
CA LYS A 56 0.72 6.43 2.81
C LYS A 56 0.95 5.72 1.48
N MET A 57 1.76 4.65 1.45
CA MET A 57 1.98 3.82 0.25
C MET A 57 0.67 3.16 -0.19
N GLU A 58 -0.05 2.58 0.77
CA GLU A 58 -1.36 1.96 0.56
C GLU A 58 -2.37 2.96 0.02
N TRP A 59 -2.45 4.13 0.66
CA TRP A 59 -3.33 5.18 0.21
C TRP A 59 -3.01 5.62 -1.22
N ALA A 60 -1.74 5.91 -1.53
CA ALA A 60 -1.33 6.37 -2.85
C ALA A 60 -1.65 5.35 -3.95
N ALA A 61 -1.36 4.06 -3.72
CA ALA A 61 -1.71 3.02 -4.66
C ALA A 61 -3.23 2.92 -4.86
N ASN A 62 -4.01 2.90 -3.77
CA ASN A 62 -5.46 2.78 -3.87
C ASN A 62 -6.13 4.00 -4.51
N GLN A 63 -5.57 5.20 -4.35
CA GLN A 63 -6.00 6.38 -5.10
C GLN A 63 -5.70 6.20 -6.59
N TYR A 64 -4.49 5.75 -6.94
CA TYR A 64 -4.05 5.55 -8.32
C TYR A 64 -4.92 4.52 -9.08
N PHE A 65 -5.32 3.42 -8.45
CA PHE A 65 -6.19 2.40 -9.07
C PHE A 65 -7.69 2.63 -8.88
N GLY A 66 -8.11 3.74 -8.25
CA GLY A 66 -9.52 4.02 -7.99
C GLY A 66 -10.17 3.10 -6.95
N THR A 67 -9.38 2.34 -6.17
CA THR A 67 -9.85 1.42 -5.12
C THR A 67 -9.91 2.04 -3.73
N ALA A 68 -9.61 3.33 -3.59
CA ALA A 68 -9.65 4.06 -2.33
C ALA A 68 -10.98 3.95 -1.56
N PRO A 69 -12.17 3.94 -2.19
CA PRO A 69 -13.44 3.75 -1.47
C PRO A 69 -13.51 2.41 -0.72
N PHE A 70 -12.94 1.34 -1.29
CA PHE A 70 -12.88 0.02 -0.64
C PHE A 70 -11.85 0.03 0.49
N TYR A 71 -10.71 0.68 0.30
CA TYR A 71 -9.68 0.81 1.33
C TYR A 71 -10.18 1.54 2.58
N ARG A 72 -10.99 2.60 2.44
CA ARG A 72 -11.57 3.33 3.58
C ARG A 72 -12.51 2.47 4.44
N LYS A 73 -13.14 1.45 3.85
CA LYS A 73 -14.06 0.53 4.56
C LYS A 73 -13.33 -0.54 5.38
N ARG A 74 -11.99 -0.50 5.49
CA ARG A 74 -11.25 -1.48 6.29
C ARG A 74 -11.55 -1.32 7.78
N LYS A 75 -11.59 -2.44 8.51
CA LYS A 75 -11.87 -2.49 9.96
C LYS A 75 -11.03 -1.55 10.82
N ALA A 76 -9.82 -1.18 10.38
CA ALA A 76 -8.99 -0.19 11.08
C ALA A 76 -9.60 1.22 11.13
N PHE A 77 -10.58 1.54 10.26
CA PHE A 77 -11.38 2.77 10.30
C PHE A 77 -12.81 2.55 10.83
N GLU A 78 -13.21 1.30 11.06
CA GLU A 78 -14.44 1.03 11.79
C GLU A 78 -14.14 1.33 13.26
N THR A 79 -14.59 2.48 13.75
CA THR A 79 -14.71 2.72 15.19
C THR A 79 -15.45 1.52 15.77
N PRO A 80 -14.97 0.87 16.86
CA PRO A 80 -15.74 -0.17 17.50
C PRO A 80 -17.06 0.47 17.92
N SER A 81 -18.12 0.24 17.13
CA SER A 81 -19.45 0.60 17.56
C SER A 81 -19.65 -0.17 18.84
N SER A 82 -19.90 0.57 19.91
CA SER A 82 -20.35 0.09 21.20
C SER A 82 -21.13 -1.20 21.00
N ARG A 83 -20.56 -2.33 21.44
CA ARG A 83 -21.33 -3.58 21.52
C ARG A 83 -22.58 -3.24 22.30
N LYS A 84 -23.74 -3.46 21.67
CA LYS A 84 -25.06 -3.35 22.29
C LYS A 84 -25.14 -4.20 23.54
#